data_AF-A0A0C2S9I0-F1
#
_entry.id   AF-A0A0C2S9I0-F1
#
_cell.length_a   1.000
_cell.length_b   1.000
_cell.length_c   1.000
_cell.angle_alpha   90.00
_cell.angle_beta   90.00
_cell.angle_gamma   90.00
#
_symmetry.space_group_name_H-M   'P 1'
#
loop_
_entity.id
_entity.type
_entity.pdbx_description
1 polymer ?
#
loop_
_entity_poly.entity_id
_entity_poly.type
_entity_poly.pdbx_seq_one_letter_code
_entity_poly.pdbx_strand_id
1 'polypeptide(L)' 'MGGIDLDDIKFRKNIKKLKRESWFRELSDNGIYYEKIYQNQEFQYYLRQDNIVEKVINDEKERSYLISLIK' A
#
# COMPACT_ATOMS: atom_id res chain seq x y z
N MET A 1 -0.29 -23.55 13.58
CA MET A 1 0.52 -22.38 13.96
C MET A 1 0.27 -21.29 12.92
N GLY A 2 -0.64 -20.36 13.19
CA GLY A 2 -0.86 -19.18 12.34
C GLY A 2 -0.40 -17.96 13.10
N GLY A 3 0.92 -17.82 13.28
CA GLY A 3 1.48 -16.60 13.84
C GLY A 3 1.18 -15.48 12.88
N ILE A 4 0.49 -14.44 13.35
CA ILE A 4 0.30 -13.23 12.55
C ILE A 4 1.69 -12.69 12.29
N ASP A 5 2.13 -12.74 11.03
CA ASP A 5 3.42 -12.24 10.60
C ASP A 5 3.48 -10.74 10.92
N LEU A 6 4.52 -10.29 11.61
CA LEU A 6 4.69 -8.88 11.99
C LEU A 6 4.69 -8.00 10.73
N ASP A 7 5.16 -8.53 9.60
CA ASP A 7 5.15 -7.85 8.32
C ASP A 7 3.72 -7.66 7.77
N ASP A 8 2.84 -8.62 7.98
CA ASP A 8 1.42 -8.52 7.61
C ASP A 8 0.72 -7.44 8.44
N ILE A 9 1.06 -7.31 9.72
CA ILE A 9 0.51 -6.25 10.59
C ILE A 9 0.96 -4.88 10.09
N LYS A 10 2.25 -4.72 9.76
CA LYS A 10 2.81 -3.47 9.26
C LYS A 10 2.17 -3.06 7.94
N PHE A 11 2.07 -4.00 7.00
CA PHE A 11 1.42 -3.79 5.71
C PHE A 11 -0.05 -3.34 5.88
N ARG A 12 -0.85 -4.09 6.65
CA ARG A 12 -2.27 -3.73 6.90
C ARG A 12 -2.43 -2.37 7.56
N LYS A 13 -1.54 -2.02 8.50
CA LYS A 13 -1.54 -0.71 9.16
C LYS A 13 -1.25 0.42 8.16
N ASN A 14 -0.29 0.20 7.26
CA ASN A 14 0.09 1.18 6.24
C ASN A 14 -1.01 1.35 5.19
N ILE A 15 -1.65 0.27 4.73
CA ILE A 15 -2.84 0.32 3.87
C ILE A 15 -3.97 1.13 4.54
N LYS A 16 -4.25 0.87 5.82
CA LYS A 16 -5.29 1.59 6.56
C LYS A 16 -5.03 3.09 6.64
N LYS A 17 -3.76 3.51 6.74
CA LYS A 17 -3.37 4.92 6.68
C LYS A 17 -3.61 5.50 5.28
N LEU A 18 -3.15 4.81 4.23
CA LEU A 18 -3.32 5.27 2.84
C LEU A 18 -4.79 5.36 2.44
N LYS A 19 -5.68 4.46 2.91
CA LYS A 19 -7.14 4.53 2.68
C LYS A 19 -7.82 5.79 3.26
N ARG A 20 -7.12 6.58 4.07
CA ARG A 20 -7.61 7.90 4.53
C ARG A 20 -7.47 8.96 3.44
N GLU A 21 -6.53 8.78 2.52
CA GLU A 21 -6.33 9.65 1.38
C GLU A 21 -7.34 9.34 0.28
N SER A 22 -8.00 10.37 -0.26
CA SER A 22 -9.05 10.20 -1.27
C SER A 22 -8.55 9.45 -2.52
N TRP A 23 -7.38 9.84 -3.04
CA TRP A 23 -6.79 9.25 -4.24
C TRP A 23 -6.51 7.74 -4.09
N PHE A 24 -6.07 7.30 -2.91
CA PHE A 24 -5.79 5.88 -2.67
C PHE A 24 -7.07 5.11 -2.38
N ARG A 25 -8.04 5.74 -1.69
CA ARG A 25 -9.35 5.12 -1.46
C ARG A 25 -10.03 4.77 -2.78
N GLU A 26 -10.13 5.74 -3.69
CA GLU A 26 -10.71 5.53 -5.03
C GLU A 26 -10.01 4.41 -5.79
N LEU A 27 -8.69 4.36 -5.68
CA LEU A 27 -7.88 3.32 -6.31
C LEU A 27 -8.13 1.95 -5.65
N SER A 28 -8.18 1.88 -4.32
CA SER A 28 -8.38 0.62 -3.59
C SER A 28 -9.80 0.06 -3.65
N ASP A 29 -10.78 0.92 -3.94
CA ASP A 29 -12.19 0.53 -4.10
C ASP A 29 -12.46 -0.04 -5.50
N ASN A 30 -11.55 0.17 -6.45
CA ASN A 30 -11.59 -0.49 -7.75
C ASN A 30 -11.10 -1.94 -7.61
N GLY A 31 -11.99 -2.90 -7.91
CA GLY A 31 -11.75 -4.34 -7.72
C GLY A 31 -10.48 -4.88 -8.37
N ILE A 32 -10.07 -4.33 -9.53
CA ILE A 32 -8.84 -4.76 -10.21
C ILE A 32 -7.61 -4.38 -9.39
N TYR A 33 -7.57 -3.15 -8.86
CA TYR A 33 -6.44 -2.68 -8.06
C TYR A 33 -6.46 -3.24 -6.65
N TYR A 34 -7.64 -3.54 -6.09
CA TYR A 34 -7.77 -4.24 -4.82
C TYR A 34 -7.01 -5.57 -4.87
N GLU A 35 -7.22 -6.37 -5.91
CA GLU A 35 -6.51 -7.64 -6.05
C GLU A 35 -4.99 -7.43 -6.16
N LYS A 36 -4.56 -6.49 -7.01
CA LYS A 36 -3.13 -6.17 -7.18
C LYS A 36 -2.46 -5.69 -5.89
N ILE A 37 -3.14 -4.93 -5.04
CA ILE A 37 -2.63 -4.49 -3.73
C ILE A 37 -2.24 -5.68 -2.84
N TYR A 38 -2.99 -6.78 -2.87
CA TYR A 38 -2.76 -7.95 -2.01
C TYR A 38 -2.02 -9.09 -2.72
N GLN A 39 -1.91 -9.09 -4.04
CA GLN A 39 -1.16 -10.11 -4.79
C GLN A 39 0.22 -9.65 -5.25
N ASN A 40 0.45 -8.34 -5.42
CA ASN A 40 1.75 -7.84 -5.86
C ASN A 40 2.74 -7.80 -4.67
N GLN A 41 3.75 -8.68 -4.73
CA GLN A 41 4.79 -8.78 -3.71
C GLN A 41 5.68 -7.53 -3.64
N GLU A 42 5.98 -6.88 -4.78
CA GLU A 42 6.80 -5.66 -4.82
C GLU A 42 6.06 -4.50 -4.15
N PHE A 43 4.77 -4.37 -4.43
CA PHE A 43 3.91 -3.39 -3.76
C PHE A 43 3.85 -3.61 -2.25
N GLN A 44 3.66 -4.87 -1.83
CA GLN A 44 3.67 -5.21 -0.41
C GLN A 44 5.02 -4.90 0.25
N TYR A 45 6.12 -5.28 -0.39
CA TYR A 45 7.47 -5.02 0.11
C TYR A 45 7.74 -3.53 0.25
N TYR A 46 7.38 -2.75 -0.76
CA TYR A 46 7.50 -1.30 -0.74
C TYR A 46 6.69 -0.69 0.41
N LEU A 47 5.44 -1.12 0.61
CA LEU A 47 4.62 -0.66 1.74
C LEU A 47 5.03 -1.20 3.11
N ARG A 48 5.96 -2.15 3.21
CA ARG A 48 6.56 -2.60 4.49
C ARG A 48 7.75 -1.72 4.91
N GLN A 49 8.26 -0.85 4.04
CA GLN A 49 9.36 0.05 4.39
C GLN A 49 8.96 1.04 5.49
N ASP A 50 9.94 1.46 6.28
CA ASP A 50 9.73 2.45 7.34
C ASP A 50 9.45 3.84 6.76
N ASN A 51 8.47 4.52 7.37
CA ASN A 51 8.00 5.86 6.99
C ASN A 51 7.53 6.01 5.53
N ILE A 52 7.30 4.91 4.82
CA ILE A 52 6.94 4.95 3.39
C ILE A 52 5.59 5.61 3.15
N VAL A 53 4.62 5.42 4.06
CA VAL A 53 3.31 6.06 3.94
C VAL A 53 3.43 7.58 3.99
N GLU A 54 4.26 8.12 4.88
CA GLU A 54 4.47 9.58 4.96
C GLU A 54 5.18 10.10 3.71
N LYS A 55 6.13 9.33 3.16
CA LYS A 55 6.77 9.65 1.88
C LYS A 55 5.75 9.67 0.74
N VAL A 56 4.95 8.61 0.56
CA VAL A 56 3.92 8.51 -0.49
C VAL A 56 2.85 9.61 -0.37
N ILE A 57 2.51 10.02 0.86
CA ILE A 57 1.55 11.11 1.09
C ILE A 57 2.15 12.45 0.68
N ASN A 58 3.41 12.73 1.04
CA ASN A 58 4.02 14.06 0.87
C ASN A 58 4.86 14.23 -0.41
N ASP A 59 5.24 13.14 -1.08
CA ASP A 59 6.07 13.13 -2.29
C ASP A 59 5.30 12.51 -3.47
N GLU A 60 5.06 13.33 -4.49
CA GLU A 60 4.35 12.93 -5.71
C GLU A 60 5.10 11.86 -6.52
N LYS A 61 6.44 11.83 -6.48
CA LYS A 61 7.25 10.82 -7.16
C LYS A 61 7.08 9.46 -6.51
N GLU A 62 7.15 9.41 -5.18
CA GLU A 62 6.92 8.19 -4.40
C GLU A 62 5.48 7.68 -4.59
N ARG A 63 4.51 8.60 -4.62
CA ARG A 63 3.12 8.25 -4.94
C ARG A 63 2.97 7.66 -6.34
N SER A 64 3.57 8.29 -7.34
CA SER A 64 3.51 7.84 -8.72
C SER A 64 4.18 6.48 -8.90
N TYR A 65 5.30 6.27 -8.22
CA TYR A 65 5.98 4.97 -8.19
C TYR A 65 5.08 3.90 -7.56
N LEU A 66 4.52 4.14 -6.37
CA LEU A 66 3.58 3.21 -5.72
C LEU A 66 2.41 2.82 -6.65
N ILE A 67 1.82 3.79 -7.34
CA ILE A 67 0.70 3.54 -8.27
C ILE A 67 1.17 2.74 -9.49
N SER A 68 2.40 2.99 -9.98
CA SER A 68 2.97 2.24 -11.11
C SER A 68 3.14 0.75 -10.83
N LEU A 69 3.32 0.35 -9.56
CA LEU A 69 3.42 -1.05 -9.16
C LEU A 69 2.11 -1.82 -9.34
N ILE A 70 0.97 -1.13 -9.37
CA ILE A 70 -0.36 -1.75 -9.44
C ILE A 70 -1.14 -1.33 -10.68
N LYS A 71 -0.60 -0.47 -11.55
CA LYS A 71 -1.13 -0.26 -12.90
C LYS A 71 -0.89 -1.48 -13.79
#